data_AF-A0A7W0NUS8-F1
#
_entry.id   AF-A0A7W0NUS8-F1
#
_cell.length_a   1.000
_cell.length_b   1.000
_cell.length_c   1.000
_cell.angle_alpha   90.00
_cell.angle_beta   90.00
_cell.angle_gamma   90.00
#
_symmetry.space_group_name_H-M   'P 1'
#
loop_
_entity.id
_entity.type
_entity.pdbx_description
1 polymer ?
#
loop_
_entity_poly.entity_id
_entity_poly.type
_entity_poly.pdbx_seq_one_letter_code
_entity_poly.pdbx_strand_id
1 'polypeptide(L)'
;MIIRYGLVIILLWVGALKFTAYEAEGIQGLVANSPLMSWMLGILTVQGVSMLIGTVEIVLGLLIATRPFAPQISAIGSIGAIITFLITLTFVFTTPGVWQPGYGFPFPSPMPGQFLLKDLMLLGAAIWTAGEALRAANWGTNRMNTNAV
;
A
#
# COMPACT_ATOMS: atom_id res chain seq x y z
N MET A 1 -16.03 -4.21 -8.33
CA MET A 1 -16.40 -3.08 -7.45
C MET A 1 -16.02 -3.32 -5.99
N ILE A 2 -16.40 -4.45 -5.38
CA ILE A 2 -16.11 -4.74 -3.96
C ILE A 2 -14.61 -4.68 -3.62
N ILE A 3 -13.76 -5.33 -4.43
CA ILE A 3 -12.30 -5.35 -4.21
C ILE A 3 -11.67 -3.95 -4.16
N ARG A 4 -12.20 -3.00 -4.94
CA ARG A 4 -11.71 -1.62 -4.97
C ARG A 4 -12.02 -0.92 -3.66
N TYR A 5 -13.28 -0.95 -3.23
CA TYR A 5 -13.67 -0.26 -2.00
C TYR A 5 -13.15 -0.96 -0.75
N GLY A 6 -12.96 -2.28 -0.79
CA GLY A 6 -12.20 -3.00 0.24
C GLY A 6 -10.77 -2.48 0.35
N LEU A 7 -10.06 -2.34 -0.78
CA LEU A 7 -8.71 -1.75 -0.80
C LEU A 7 -8.70 -0.31 -0.28
N VAL A 8 -9.66 0.52 -0.69
CA VAL A 8 -9.81 1.91 -0.21
C VAL A 8 -9.99 1.94 1.30
N ILE A 9 -10.93 1.16 1.83
CA ILE A 9 -11.21 1.13 3.27
C ILE A 9 -9.95 0.72 4.04
N ILE A 10 -9.25 -0.32 3.60
CA ILE A 10 -8.03 -0.79 4.27
C ILE A 10 -6.94 0.29 4.26
N LEU A 11 -6.69 0.94 3.11
CA LEU A 11 -5.70 2.02 3.00
C LEU A 11 -6.04 3.21 3.91
N LEU A 12 -7.31 3.64 3.92
CA LEU A 12 -7.74 4.74 4.79
C LEU A 12 -7.63 4.38 6.27
N TRP A 13 -8.02 3.15 6.64
CA TRP A 13 -8.05 2.72 8.03
C TRP A 13 -6.66 2.49 8.59
N VAL A 14 -5.83 1.71 7.89
CA VAL A 14 -4.44 1.47 8.30
C VAL A 14 -3.65 2.77 8.28
N GLY A 15 -3.83 3.59 7.24
CA GLY A 15 -3.18 4.89 7.15
C GLY A 15 -3.58 5.84 8.28
N ALA A 16 -4.84 5.82 8.73
CA ALA A 16 -5.26 6.60 9.89
C ALA A 16 -4.64 6.09 11.21
N LEU A 17 -4.50 4.76 11.37
CA LEU A 17 -3.86 4.19 12.56
C LEU A 17 -2.37 4.55 12.67
N LYS A 18 -1.69 4.83 11.56
CA LYS A 18 -0.27 5.25 11.54
C LYS A 18 0.02 6.55 12.27
N PHE A 19 -1.00 7.34 12.60
CA PHE A 19 -0.86 8.55 13.43
C PHE A 19 -0.82 8.24 14.94
N THR A 20 -0.99 6.98 15.33
CA THR A 20 -0.90 6.54 16.73
C THR A 20 0.50 6.07 17.09
N ALA A 21 0.87 6.17 18.37
CA ALA A 21 2.13 5.63 18.89
C ALA A 21 2.19 4.10 18.76
N TYR A 22 1.05 3.42 18.92
CA TYR A 22 0.91 1.98 18.77
C TYR A 22 1.42 1.48 17.42
N GLU A 23 0.99 2.10 16.32
CA GLU A 23 1.46 1.70 14.98
C GLU A 23 2.92 2.12 14.71
N ALA A 24 3.36 3.24 15.28
CA ALA A 24 4.74 3.69 15.12
C ALA A 24 5.73 2.69 15.75
N GLU A 25 5.44 2.21 16.95
CA GLU A 25 6.21 1.14 17.60
C GLU A 25 6.16 -0.17 16.79
N GLY A 26 4.98 -0.52 16.26
CA GLY A 26 4.78 -1.72 15.45
C GLY A 26 5.61 -1.77 14.17
N ILE A 27 5.83 -0.63 13.50
CA ILE A 27 6.66 -0.57 12.27
C ILE A 27 8.14 -0.32 12.52
N GLN A 28 8.54 0.05 13.74
CA GLN A 28 9.92 0.46 14.02
C GLN A 28 10.91 -0.62 13.60
N GLY A 29 10.64 -1.87 13.97
CA GLY A 29 11.49 -3.01 13.62
C GLY A 29 11.55 -3.28 12.11
N LEU A 30 10.44 -3.10 11.40
CA LEU A 30 10.36 -3.27 9.95
C LEU A 30 11.19 -2.20 9.21
N VAL A 31 11.01 -0.94 9.60
CA VAL A 31 11.69 0.21 8.98
C VAL A 31 13.18 0.19 9.26
N ALA A 32 13.59 -0.09 10.50
CA ALA A 32 15.00 -0.10 10.88
C ALA A 32 15.83 -1.16 10.14
N ASN A 33 15.23 -2.30 9.80
CA ASN A 33 15.90 -3.40 9.11
C ASN A 33 15.73 -3.35 7.58
N SER A 34 15.04 -2.34 7.02
CA SER A 34 14.85 -2.22 5.58
C SER A 34 15.85 -1.24 4.96
N PRO A 35 16.69 -1.66 3.99
CA PRO A 35 17.58 -0.76 3.27
C PRO A 35 16.87 0.39 2.56
N LEU A 36 15.60 0.19 2.17
CA LEU A 36 14.82 1.21 1.45
C LEU A 36 14.26 2.30 2.36
N MET A 37 14.11 2.02 3.66
CA MET A 37 13.39 2.89 4.60
C MET A 37 14.25 3.31 5.80
N SER A 38 15.32 2.59 6.12
CA SER A 38 16.15 2.82 7.32
C SER A 38 16.78 4.21 7.35
N TRP A 39 17.15 4.75 6.19
CA TRP A 39 17.70 6.11 6.06
C TRP A 39 16.73 7.19 6.57
N MET A 40 15.42 6.95 6.50
CA MET A 40 14.41 7.90 6.95
C MET A 40 14.49 8.13 8.46
N LEU A 41 14.90 7.11 9.23
CA LEU A 41 15.10 7.23 10.69
C LEU A 41 16.32 8.10 11.05
N GLY A 42 17.20 8.41 10.09
CA GLY A 42 18.27 9.39 10.26
C GLY A 42 17.80 10.85 10.13
N ILE A 43 16.60 11.07 9.59
CA ILE A 43 16.07 12.41 9.30
C ILE A 43 14.79 12.68 10.10
N LEU A 44 13.95 11.66 10.27
CA LEU A 44 12.65 11.70 10.94
C LEU A 44 12.64 10.79 12.17
N THR A 45 11.77 11.10 13.12
CA THR A 45 11.46 10.18 14.22
C THR A 45 10.67 8.98 13.70
N VAL A 46 10.64 7.88 14.48
CA VAL A 46 9.81 6.70 14.17
C VAL A 46 8.35 7.09 13.95
N GLN A 47 7.81 7.98 14.80
CA GLN A 47 6.47 8.52 14.64
C GLN A 47 6.32 9.32 13.35
N GLY A 48 7.30 10.16 13.00
CA GLY A 48 7.30 10.93 11.76
C GLY A 48 7.28 10.04 10.51
N VAL A 49 8.08 8.96 10.51
CA VAL A 49 8.06 7.95 9.43
C VAL A 49 6.69 7.26 9.35
N SER A 50 6.12 6.88 10.50
CA SER A 50 4.78 6.28 10.55
C SER A 50 3.72 7.21 9.95
N MET A 51 3.67 8.47 10.39
CA MET A 51 2.73 9.47 9.88
C MET A 51 2.90 9.73 8.38
N LEU A 52 4.14 9.72 7.87
CA LEU A 52 4.39 9.88 6.44
C LEU A 52 3.81 8.70 5.64
N ILE A 53 4.08 7.46 6.07
CA ILE A 53 3.49 6.26 5.45
C ILE A 53 1.95 6.35 5.49
N GLY A 54 1.39 6.72 6.65
CA GLY A 54 -0.06 6.86 6.80
C GLY A 54 -0.68 7.92 5.89
N THR A 55 0.01 9.04 5.72
CA THR A 55 -0.42 10.09 4.77
C THR A 55 -0.44 9.57 3.34
N VAL A 56 0.61 8.85 2.93
CA VAL A 56 0.69 8.22 1.61
C VAL A 56 -0.45 7.22 1.43
N GLU A 57 -0.69 6.32 2.38
CA GLU A 57 -1.78 5.33 2.32
C GLU A 57 -3.16 6.00 2.18
N ILE A 58 -3.43 7.06 2.98
CA ILE A 58 -4.69 7.80 2.91
C ILE A 58 -4.87 8.46 1.53
N VAL A 59 -3.85 9.17 1.05
CA VAL A 59 -3.88 9.84 -0.26
C VAL A 59 -4.16 8.83 -1.36
N LEU A 60 -3.45 7.70 -1.37
CA LEU A 60 -3.64 6.66 -2.37
C LEU A 60 -5.04 6.03 -2.28
N GLY A 61 -5.56 5.78 -1.07
CA GLY A 61 -6.92 5.31 -0.86
C GLY A 61 -7.96 6.27 -1.44
N LEU A 62 -7.82 7.57 -1.20
CA LEU A 62 -8.71 8.60 -1.76
C LEU A 62 -8.63 8.66 -3.29
N LEU A 63 -7.42 8.60 -3.86
CA LEU A 63 -7.23 8.57 -5.32
C LEU A 63 -7.90 7.34 -5.93
N ILE A 64 -7.75 6.15 -5.34
CA ILE A 64 -8.39 4.92 -5.83
C ILE A 64 -9.91 5.03 -5.80
N ALA A 65 -10.48 5.72 -4.81
CA ALA A 65 -11.92 5.91 -4.68
C ALA A 65 -12.52 6.77 -5.81
N THR A 66 -11.72 7.60 -6.50
CA THR A 66 -12.22 8.51 -7.55
C THR A 66 -12.64 7.81 -8.84
N ARG A 67 -12.48 6.48 -8.92
CA ARG A 67 -12.75 5.70 -10.13
C ARG A 67 -14.06 6.03 -10.86
N PRO A 68 -15.22 6.22 -10.20
CA PRO A 68 -16.49 6.40 -10.91
C PRO A 68 -16.53 7.66 -11.81
N PHE A 69 -15.81 8.72 -11.42
CA PHE A 69 -15.83 10.01 -12.10
C PHE A 69 -14.49 10.39 -12.74
N ALA A 70 -13.37 9.92 -12.20
CA ALA A 70 -12.02 10.18 -12.71
C ALA A 70 -11.18 8.89 -12.75
N PRO A 71 -11.38 8.01 -13.75
CA PRO A 71 -10.65 6.75 -13.86
C PRO A 71 -9.14 6.92 -14.04
N GLN A 72 -8.68 8.00 -14.68
CA GLN A 72 -7.27 8.34 -14.82
C GLN A 72 -6.60 8.54 -13.45
N ILE A 73 -7.26 9.32 -12.59
CA ILE A 73 -6.77 9.63 -11.23
C ILE A 73 -6.75 8.35 -10.38
N SER A 74 -7.80 7.53 -10.50
CA SER A 74 -7.84 6.24 -9.83
C SER A 74 -6.72 5.30 -10.27
N ALA A 75 -6.33 5.31 -11.54
CA ALA A 75 -5.20 4.51 -12.01
C ALA A 75 -3.88 4.94 -11.35
N ILE A 76 -3.64 6.25 -11.21
CA ILE A 76 -2.46 6.79 -10.51
C ILE A 76 -2.45 6.32 -9.05
N GLY A 77 -3.59 6.45 -8.36
CA GLY A 77 -3.73 5.95 -6.99
C GLY A 77 -3.44 4.45 -6.85
N SER A 78 -3.99 3.63 -7.76
CA SER A 78 -3.75 2.19 -7.77
C SER A 78 -2.29 1.85 -8.04
N ILE A 79 -1.61 2.55 -8.95
CA ILE A 79 -0.18 2.35 -9.23
C ILE A 79 0.67 2.74 -8.02
N GLY A 80 0.37 3.86 -7.35
CA GLY A 80 1.06 4.23 -6.12
C GLY A 80 0.87 3.19 -5.00
N ALA A 81 -0.31 2.58 -4.90
CA ALA A 81 -0.56 1.51 -3.95
C ALA A 81 0.26 0.24 -4.27
N ILE A 82 0.40 -0.12 -5.56
CA ILE A 82 1.28 -1.21 -6.00
C ILE A 82 2.71 -0.97 -5.50
N ILE A 83 3.25 0.24 -5.73
CA ILE A 83 4.61 0.59 -5.31
C ILE A 83 4.73 0.47 -3.78
N THR A 84 3.76 1.00 -3.04
CA THR A 84 3.76 0.95 -1.57
C THR A 84 3.79 -0.49 -1.06
N PHE A 85 2.92 -1.37 -1.57
CA PHE A 85 2.91 -2.78 -1.14
C PHE A 85 4.16 -3.54 -1.57
N LEU A 86 4.75 -3.23 -2.72
CA LEU A 86 6.03 -3.82 -3.13
C LEU A 86 7.15 -3.44 -2.16
N ILE A 87 7.22 -2.17 -1.75
CA ILE A 87 8.18 -1.72 -0.72
C ILE A 87 7.95 -2.49 0.58
N THR A 88 6.71 -2.58 1.06
CA THR A 88 6.40 -3.30 2.30
C THR A 88 6.72 -4.79 2.22
N LEU A 89 6.47 -5.43 1.08
CA LEU A 89 6.79 -6.85 0.86
C LEU A 89 8.31 -7.12 0.87
N THR A 90 9.15 -6.12 0.60
CA THR A 90 10.61 -6.30 0.79
C THR A 90 10.97 -6.65 2.23
N PHE A 91 10.16 -6.25 3.21
CA PHE A 91 10.39 -6.53 4.62
C PHE A 91 10.41 -8.03 4.94
N VAL A 92 9.76 -8.86 4.12
CA VAL A 92 9.80 -10.34 4.24
C VAL A 92 11.24 -10.86 4.14
N PHE A 93 12.08 -10.20 3.35
CA PHE A 93 13.47 -10.60 3.12
C PHE A 93 14.46 -9.86 4.01
N THR A 94 14.14 -8.63 4.41
CA THR A 94 15.09 -7.77 5.12
C THR A 94 14.91 -7.79 6.63
N THR A 95 13.73 -8.17 7.14
CA THR A 95 13.42 -8.05 8.57
C THR A 95 13.62 -9.37 9.32
N PRO A 96 14.46 -9.40 10.38
CA PRO A 96 14.55 -10.54 11.27
C PRO A 96 13.22 -10.83 11.97
N GLY A 97 12.93 -12.10 12.23
CA GLY A 97 11.70 -12.51 12.94
C GLY A 97 10.44 -12.62 12.08
N VAL A 98 10.51 -12.34 10.78
CA VAL A 98 9.42 -12.65 9.83
C VAL A 98 9.08 -14.14 9.84
N TRP A 99 10.10 -14.99 9.89
CA TRP A 99 9.95 -16.44 9.99
C TRP A 99 9.98 -16.87 11.44
N GLN A 100 9.10 -17.81 11.80
CA GLN A 100 9.02 -18.35 13.16
C GLN A 100 10.35 -19.03 13.53
N PRO A 101 10.99 -18.64 14.66
CA PRO A 101 12.21 -19.29 15.13
C PRO A 101 12.03 -20.80 15.28
N GLY A 102 12.99 -21.57 14.77
CA GLY A 102 12.97 -23.04 14.79
C GLY A 102 12.22 -23.71 13.63
N TYR A 103 11.37 -22.98 12.89
CA TYR A 103 10.64 -23.51 11.72
C TYR A 103 11.19 -22.97 10.40
N GLY A 104 11.51 -21.67 10.33
CA GLY A 104 11.96 -21.03 9.09
C GLY A 104 10.86 -20.95 8.02
N PHE A 105 11.24 -20.81 6.76
CA PHE A 105 10.31 -20.82 5.63
C PHE A 105 9.66 -22.21 5.47
N PRO A 106 8.33 -22.34 5.27
CA PRO A 106 7.32 -21.32 4.96
C PRO A 106 6.43 -20.91 6.16
N PHE A 107 6.95 -20.91 7.39
CA PHE A 107 6.16 -20.63 8.62
C PHE A 107 6.34 -19.17 9.08
N PRO A 108 5.43 -18.24 8.70
CA PRO A 108 5.49 -16.86 9.16
C PRO A 108 5.14 -16.75 10.65
N SER A 109 5.89 -15.93 11.38
CA SER A 109 5.58 -15.59 12.77
C SER A 109 4.26 -14.80 12.86
N PRO A 110 3.55 -14.83 14.01
CA PRO A 110 2.35 -14.02 14.20
C PRO A 110 2.59 -12.52 13.97
N MET A 111 3.77 -12.02 14.38
CA MET A 111 4.24 -10.66 14.11
C MET A 111 5.76 -10.67 13.90
N PRO A 112 6.30 -10.08 12.82
CA PRO A 112 5.61 -9.39 11.73
C PRO A 112 5.19 -10.29 10.55
N GLY A 113 5.50 -11.58 10.54
CA GLY A 113 5.37 -12.42 9.35
C GLY A 113 3.97 -12.47 8.74
N GLN A 114 2.96 -12.82 9.55
CA GLN A 114 1.57 -12.92 9.10
C GLN A 114 0.97 -11.55 8.76
N PHE A 115 1.43 -10.48 9.41
CA PHE A 115 1.02 -9.12 9.09
C PHE A 115 1.38 -8.74 7.64
N LEU A 116 2.56 -9.13 7.16
CA LEU A 116 3.02 -8.84 5.79
C LEU A 116 2.25 -9.63 4.71
N LEU A 117 1.63 -10.77 5.06
CA LEU A 117 0.87 -11.55 4.09
C LEU A 117 -0.37 -10.80 3.57
N LYS A 118 -0.96 -9.91 4.39
CA LYS A 118 -2.08 -9.08 3.93
C LYS A 118 -1.67 -8.21 2.75
N ASP A 119 -0.42 -7.72 2.74
CA ASP A 119 0.06 -6.79 1.73
C ASP A 119 0.25 -7.49 0.38
N LEU A 120 0.47 -8.80 0.36
CA LEU A 120 0.47 -9.59 -0.88
C LEU A 120 -0.92 -9.63 -1.52
N MET A 121 -1.96 -9.84 -0.72
CA MET A 121 -3.34 -9.80 -1.21
C MET A 121 -3.72 -8.39 -1.67
N LEU A 122 -3.32 -7.36 -0.93
CA LEU A 122 -3.60 -5.96 -1.27
C LEU A 122 -2.84 -5.52 -2.53
N LEU A 123 -1.62 -6.01 -2.76
CA LEU A 123 -0.89 -5.83 -4.01
C LEU A 123 -1.70 -6.40 -5.19
N GLY A 124 -2.25 -7.62 -5.06
CA GLY A 124 -3.13 -8.20 -6.07
C GLY A 124 -4.36 -7.35 -6.35
N ALA A 125 -5.01 -6.84 -5.30
CA ALA A 125 -6.13 -5.90 -5.43
C ALA A 125 -5.72 -4.58 -6.12
N ALA A 126 -4.55 -4.05 -5.79
CA ALA A 126 -4.03 -2.82 -6.40
C ALA A 126 -3.74 -3.00 -7.90
N ILE A 127 -3.11 -4.12 -8.29
CA ILE A 127 -2.88 -4.49 -9.71
C ILE A 127 -4.21 -4.61 -10.45
N TRP A 128 -5.19 -5.30 -9.88
CA TRP A 128 -6.51 -5.46 -10.47
C TRP A 128 -7.22 -4.11 -10.67
N THR A 129 -7.20 -3.26 -9.63
CA THR A 129 -7.85 -1.95 -9.69
C THR A 129 -7.16 -0.99 -10.65
N ALA A 130 -5.83 -1.07 -10.79
CA ALA A 130 -5.06 -0.31 -11.78
C ALA A 130 -5.46 -0.70 -13.21
N GLY A 131 -5.46 -2.00 -13.51
CA GLY A 131 -5.84 -2.49 -14.85
C GLY A 131 -7.26 -2.10 -15.23
N GLU A 132 -8.20 -2.20 -14.30
CA GLU A 132 -9.59 -1.79 -14.53
C GLU A 132 -9.74 -0.27 -14.71
N ALA A 133 -9.02 0.53 -13.93
CA ALA A 133 -9.04 1.99 -14.03
C ALA A 133 -8.44 2.48 -15.36
N LEU A 134 -7.32 1.90 -15.79
CA LEU A 134 -6.67 2.23 -17.08
C LEU A 134 -7.58 1.91 -18.28
N ARG A 135 -8.25 0.75 -18.28
CA ARG A 135 -9.21 0.40 -19.35
C ARG A 135 -10.34 1.42 -19.46
N ALA A 136 -10.87 1.85 -18.32
CA ALA A 136 -11.94 2.83 -18.29
C ALA A 136 -11.50 4.24 -18.69
N ALA A 137 -10.28 4.63 -18.35
CA ALA A 137 -9.68 5.88 -18.80
C ALA A 137 -9.53 5.94 -20.33
N ASN A 138 -9.08 4.84 -20.93
CA ASN A 138 -8.94 4.73 -22.39
C ASN A 138 -10.31 4.82 -23.09
N TRP A 139 -11.35 4.20 -22.53
CA TRP A 139 -12.71 4.30 -23.05
C TRP A 139 -13.28 5.72 -22.97
N GLY A 140 -13.07 6.43 -21.86
CA GLY A 140 -13.53 7.82 -21.71
C GLY A 140 -12.87 8.75 -22.72
N THR A 141 -11.56 8.57 -22.94
CA THR A 141 -10.77 9.36 -23.89
C THR A 141 -11.24 9.15 -25.33
N ASN A 142 -11.44 7.89 -25.74
CA ASN A 142 -11.91 7.58 -27.10
C ASN A 142 -13.28 8.19 -27.40
N ARG A 143 -14.22 8.16 -26.44
CA ARG A 143 -15.55 8.78 -26.61
C ARG A 143 -15.49 10.30 -26.83
N MET A 144 -14.62 10.99 -26.10
CA MET A 144 -14.43 12.44 -26.28
C MET A 144 -13.88 12.77 -27.66
N ASN A 145 -12.96 11.94 -28.17
CA ASN A 145 -12.38 12.14 -29.51
C ASN A 145 -13.37 11.85 -30.64
N THR A 146 -14.23 10.83 -30.51
CA THR A 146 -15.23 10.51 -31.56
C THR A 146 -16.34 11.56 -31.66
N ASN A 147 -16.68 12.24 -30.57
CA ASN A 147 -17.70 13.29 -30.55
C ASN A 147 -17.19 14.66 -31.03
N ALA A 148 -15.88 14.78 -31.31
CA ALA A 148 -15.24 16.03 -31.75
C ALA A 148 -15.00 16.07 -33.27
N VAL A 149 -15.48 15.07 -34.02
CA VAL A 149 -15.41 14.94 -35.49
C VAL A 149 -16.82 14.95 -36.06
#